data_AF-A0A836LK52-F1
#
_entry.id   AF-A0A836LK52-F1
#
_cell.length_a   1.000
_cell.length_b   1.000
_cell.length_c   1.000
_cell.angle_alpha   90.00
_cell.angle_beta   90.00
_cell.angle_gamma   90.00
#
_symmetry.space_group_name_H-M   'P 1'
#
loop_
_entity.id
_entity.type
_entity.pdbx_description
1 polymer ?
#
loop_
_entity_poly.entity_id
_entity_poly.type
_entity_poly.pdbx_seq_one_letter_code
_entity_poly.pdbx_strand_id
1 'polypeptide(L)'
;MSTLANPNPTVFEPRYNSLKDRTDAERAAEGDEDTEDPIDAWEVFEMIRRIRDPEHPNSLEQLRVVEPSLITVNWNKRHIRVYFTPTVPHCSLTALIGLSIRLQLERSLPEYTKIDIYVTPGSHEQEEQVNKQLNDKERVAAALENGNLLNVIESCINEFDE
;
A
#
# COMPACT_ATOMS: atom_id res chain seq x y z
N MET A 1 -1.22 -0.87 -36.77
CA MET A 1 -0.09 -0.65 -35.85
C MET A 1 -0.57 -1.08 -34.48
N SER A 2 -0.23 -2.30 -34.06
CA SER A 2 -0.64 -2.84 -32.77
C SER A 2 0.10 -2.06 -31.68
N THR A 3 -0.61 -1.16 -31.02
CA THR A 3 -0.14 -0.46 -29.83
C THR A 3 0.21 -1.51 -28.78
N LEU A 4 1.47 -1.54 -28.34
CA LEU A 4 1.93 -2.40 -27.24
C LEU A 4 0.97 -2.22 -26.05
N ALA A 5 0.28 -3.30 -25.69
CA ALA A 5 -0.78 -3.29 -24.69
C ALA A 5 -0.28 -3.10 -23.25
N ASN A 6 1.04 -3.05 -23.05
CA ASN A 6 1.65 -2.80 -21.75
C ASN A 6 2.99 -2.05 -21.91
N PRO A 7 3.00 -0.71 -21.94
CA PRO A 7 4.25 0.05 -21.87
C PRO A 7 4.91 -0.14 -20.50
N ASN A 8 6.25 -0.29 -20.48
CA ASN A 8 7.00 -0.43 -19.24
C ASN A 8 6.77 0.80 -18.34
N PRO A 9 6.45 0.64 -17.04
CA PRO A 9 6.19 1.77 -16.16
C PRO A 9 7.44 2.63 -15.99
N THR A 10 7.22 3.92 -15.70
CA THR A 10 8.32 4.83 -15.38
C THR A 10 8.82 4.51 -13.98
N VAL A 11 10.08 4.10 -13.87
CA VAL A 11 10.74 3.84 -12.59
C VAL A 11 11.32 5.15 -12.05
N PHE A 12 11.00 5.47 -10.81
CA PHE A 12 11.49 6.64 -10.10
C PHE A 12 12.53 6.24 -9.04
N GLU A 13 13.51 7.11 -8.80
CA GLU A 13 14.38 6.96 -7.64
C GLU A 13 13.56 7.15 -6.34
N PRO A 14 13.88 6.44 -5.26
CA PRO A 14 13.23 6.61 -3.96
C PRO A 14 13.28 8.08 -3.56
N ARG A 15 12.12 8.73 -3.53
CA ARG A 15 12.01 10.17 -3.34
C ARG A 15 11.85 10.56 -1.88
N TYR A 16 11.24 9.67 -1.10
CA TYR A 16 10.80 9.97 0.24
C TYR A 16 11.81 9.49 1.28
N ASN A 17 12.25 10.41 2.13
CA ASN A 17 13.01 10.16 3.33
C ASN A 17 12.15 10.54 4.54
N SER A 18 11.63 9.52 5.20
CA SER A 18 10.70 9.61 6.33
C SER A 18 11.27 10.41 7.51
N LEU A 19 12.59 10.63 7.60
CA LEU A 19 13.22 11.48 8.61
C LEU A 19 13.41 12.94 8.17
N LYS A 20 13.40 13.22 6.87
CA LYS A 20 13.67 14.56 6.30
C LYS A 20 12.43 15.24 5.75
N ASP A 21 11.44 14.47 5.31
CA ASP A 21 10.25 14.99 4.64
C ASP A 21 9.08 15.24 5.62
N ARG A 22 9.25 14.84 6.89
CA ARG A 22 8.36 15.25 7.99
C ARG A 22 8.46 16.76 8.22
N THR A 23 7.32 17.37 8.49
CA THR A 23 7.24 18.77 8.91
C THR A 23 7.94 18.98 10.25
N ASP A 24 8.39 20.21 10.50
CA ASP A 24 9.03 20.55 11.80
C ASP A 24 8.12 20.26 13.00
N ALA A 25 6.80 20.36 12.81
CA ALA A 25 5.81 20.02 13.82
C ALA A 25 5.72 18.51 14.09
N GLU A 26 5.71 17.67 13.04
CA GLU A 26 5.70 16.21 13.18
C GLU A 26 6.97 15.71 13.87
N ARG A 27 8.14 16.24 13.50
CA ARG A 27 9.43 15.87 14.12
C ARG A 27 9.52 16.29 15.59
N ALA A 28 8.94 17.42 15.94
CA ALA A 28 8.91 17.88 17.32
C ALA A 28 8.00 17.01 18.20
N ALA A 29 6.93 16.45 17.63
CA ALA A 29 6.01 15.56 18.33
C ALA A 29 6.64 14.18 18.63
N GLU A 30 7.42 13.62 17.70
CA GLU A 30 8.11 12.33 17.93
C GLU A 30 9.19 12.39 19.02
N GLY A 31 9.79 13.56 19.23
CA GLY A 31 10.89 13.73 20.18
C GLY A 31 10.45 13.94 21.63
N ASP A 32 9.14 14.00 21.89
CA ASP A 32 8.58 14.25 23.23
C ASP A 32 8.28 12.93 23.94
N GLU A 33 9.25 12.47 24.76
CA GLU A 33 9.17 11.22 25.53
C GLU A 33 7.99 11.17 26.52
N ASP A 34 7.39 12.31 26.87
CA ASP A 34 6.26 12.40 27.79
C ASP A 34 4.89 12.29 27.09
N THR A 35 4.86 12.10 25.76
CA THR A 35 3.63 11.98 24.97
C THR A 35 3.45 10.59 24.34
N GLU A 36 2.19 10.16 24.16
CA GLU A 36 1.91 8.97 23.34
C GLU A 36 2.33 9.26 21.90
N ASP A 37 3.14 8.37 21.32
CA ASP A 37 3.55 8.41 19.91
C ASP A 37 2.59 7.58 19.05
N PRO A 38 1.64 8.22 18.34
CA PRO A 38 0.63 7.53 17.55
C PRO A 38 1.15 7.14 16.17
N ILE A 39 0.65 6.02 15.63
CA ILE A 39 0.99 5.64 14.26
C ILE A 39 0.56 6.74 13.28
N ASP A 40 1.48 7.15 12.41
CA ASP A 40 1.27 8.20 11.41
C ASP A 40 1.32 7.68 9.97
N ALA A 41 1.10 8.59 9.00
CA ALA A 41 1.10 8.22 7.59
C ALA A 41 2.49 7.82 7.07
N TRP A 42 3.57 8.33 7.67
CA TRP A 42 4.95 8.02 7.30
C TRP A 42 5.34 6.61 7.72
N GLU A 43 4.94 6.18 8.91
CA GLU A 43 5.15 4.82 9.38
C GLU A 43 4.40 3.81 8.51
N VAL A 44 3.12 4.08 8.22
CA VAL A 44 2.31 3.24 7.31
C VAL A 44 2.94 3.19 5.92
N PHE A 45 3.46 4.32 5.41
CA PHE A 45 4.19 4.35 4.14
C PHE A 45 5.45 3.48 4.20
N GLU A 46 6.24 3.57 5.28
CA GLU A 46 7.46 2.79 5.45
C GLU A 46 7.17 1.28 5.46
N MET A 47 6.05 0.86 6.03
CA MET A 47 5.61 -0.54 6.04
C MET A 47 5.31 -1.09 4.64
N ILE A 48 4.82 -0.26 3.71
CA ILE A 48 4.29 -0.72 2.41
C ILE A 48 5.14 -0.29 1.20
N ARG A 49 6.05 0.68 1.35
CA ARG A 49 6.84 1.26 0.25
C ARG A 49 7.71 0.24 -0.49
N ARG A 50 8.15 -0.80 0.23
CA ARG A 50 9.05 -1.85 -0.29
C ARG A 50 8.32 -3.02 -0.92
N ILE A 51 7.00 -3.12 -0.81
CA ILE A 51 6.26 -4.20 -1.46
C ILE A 51 6.61 -4.19 -2.96
N ARG A 52 6.94 -5.35 -3.51
CA ARG A 52 7.24 -5.53 -4.92
C ARG A 52 5.95 -5.56 -5.72
N ASP A 53 5.98 -4.95 -6.91
CA ASP A 53 4.92 -5.12 -7.88
C ASP A 53 4.92 -6.55 -8.46
N PRO A 54 3.75 -7.20 -8.63
CA PRO A 54 3.67 -8.56 -9.16
C PRO A 54 4.05 -8.67 -10.64
N GLU A 55 3.97 -7.58 -11.42
CA GLU A 55 4.33 -7.53 -12.85
C GLU A 55 5.77 -7.03 -13.07
N HIS A 56 6.29 -6.21 -12.16
CA HIS A 56 7.58 -5.52 -12.32
C HIS A 56 8.57 -5.84 -11.19
N PRO A 57 9.89 -5.84 -11.44
CA PRO A 57 10.91 -6.08 -10.42
C PRO A 57 11.14 -4.86 -9.49
N ASN A 58 10.17 -3.94 -9.41
CA ASN A 58 10.30 -2.65 -8.73
C ASN A 58 9.35 -2.58 -7.53
N SER A 59 9.69 -1.75 -6.55
CA SER A 59 8.83 -1.52 -5.39
C SER A 59 7.66 -0.59 -5.73
N LEU A 60 6.59 -0.66 -4.92
CA LEU A 60 5.42 0.22 -5.08
C LEU A 60 5.80 1.70 -5.00
N GLU A 61 6.80 2.08 -4.21
CA GLU A 61 7.33 3.45 -4.20
C GLU A 61 8.00 3.82 -5.52
N GLN A 62 8.87 2.96 -6.05
CA GLN A 62 9.59 3.21 -7.29
C GLN A 62 8.64 3.38 -8.48
N LEU A 63 7.44 2.81 -8.40
CA LEU A 63 6.41 2.90 -9.43
C LEU A 63 5.35 3.98 -9.13
N ARG A 64 5.49 4.75 -8.03
CA ARG A 64 4.49 5.71 -7.52
C ARG A 64 3.10 5.12 -7.34
N VAL A 65 3.05 3.84 -6.99
CA VAL A 65 1.81 3.16 -6.66
C VAL A 65 1.33 3.59 -5.28
N VAL A 66 2.25 3.83 -4.35
CA VAL A 66 1.97 4.34 -3.00
C VAL A 66 2.77 5.61 -2.75
N GLU A 67 2.16 6.56 -2.03
CA GLU A 67 2.79 7.81 -1.59
C GLU A 67 2.25 8.21 -0.21
N PRO A 68 3.01 8.93 0.62
CA PRO A 68 2.54 9.38 1.95
C PRO A 68 1.25 10.21 1.87
N SER A 69 1.09 11.02 0.82
CA SER A 69 -0.10 11.84 0.57
C SER A 69 -1.37 11.03 0.30
N LEU A 70 -1.23 9.76 -0.09
CA LEU A 70 -2.34 8.84 -0.34
C LEU A 70 -2.76 8.07 0.91
N ILE A 71 -2.08 8.29 2.05
CA ILE A 71 -2.33 7.59 3.30
C ILE A 71 -2.97 8.57 4.29
N THR A 72 -4.03 8.13 4.94
CA THR A 72 -4.70 8.88 6.00
C THR A 72 -4.83 8.01 7.23
N VAL A 73 -4.28 8.48 8.34
CA VAL A 73 -4.34 7.78 9.63
C VAL A 73 -5.19 8.59 10.60
N ASN A 74 -6.21 7.95 11.17
CA ASN A 74 -6.98 8.46 12.29
C ASN A 74 -6.75 7.57 13.51
N TRP A 75 -5.72 7.89 14.29
CA TRP A 75 -5.31 7.07 15.43
C TRP A 75 -6.38 6.98 16.51
N ASN A 76 -7.14 8.04 16.76
CA ASN A 76 -8.24 8.05 17.73
C ASN A 76 -9.33 7.01 17.41
N LYS A 77 -9.59 6.77 16.12
CA LYS A 77 -10.54 5.75 15.65
C LYS A 77 -9.87 4.43 15.28
N ARG A 78 -8.55 4.31 15.47
CA ARG A 78 -7.71 3.20 14.99
C ARG A 78 -8.05 2.84 13.54
N HIS A 79 -8.17 3.86 12.69
CA HIS A 79 -8.63 3.70 11.31
C HIS A 79 -7.59 4.25 10.35
N ILE A 80 -7.09 3.38 9.48
CA ILE A 80 -6.13 3.70 8.43
C ILE A 80 -6.83 3.54 7.09
N ARG A 81 -6.66 4.54 6.24
CA ARG A 81 -7.11 4.52 4.86
C ARG A 81 -5.91 4.69 3.94
N VAL A 82 -5.75 3.75 3.01
CA VAL A 82 -4.67 3.80 2.02
C VAL A 82 -5.29 3.88 0.64
N TYR A 83 -4.88 4.89 -0.12
CA TYR A 83 -5.09 4.94 -1.57
C TYR A 83 -3.83 4.45 -2.28
N PHE A 84 -4.02 3.72 -3.37
CA PHE A 84 -2.92 3.33 -4.26
C PHE A 84 -3.31 3.51 -5.72
N THR A 85 -2.31 3.82 -6.54
CA THR A 85 -2.50 4.12 -7.97
C THR A 85 -1.87 2.98 -8.79
N PRO A 86 -2.65 2.11 -9.46
CA PRO A 86 -2.09 1.05 -10.28
C PRO A 86 -1.25 1.62 -11.43
N THR A 87 -0.25 0.85 -11.86
CA THR A 87 0.66 1.19 -12.96
C THR A 87 -0.05 1.32 -14.30
N VAL A 88 -1.09 0.51 -14.53
CA VAL A 88 -1.92 0.55 -15.75
C VAL A 88 -3.43 0.47 -15.42
N PRO A 89 -4.28 1.19 -16.18
CA PRO A 89 -5.69 1.38 -15.84
C PRO A 89 -6.60 0.14 -16.07
N HIS A 90 -6.06 -0.93 -16.64
CA HIS A 90 -6.78 -2.18 -16.94
C HIS A 90 -6.16 -3.42 -16.28
N CYS A 91 -5.30 -3.24 -15.27
CA CYS A 91 -4.55 -4.36 -14.68
C CYS A 91 -5.45 -5.25 -13.82
N SER A 92 -5.53 -6.55 -14.16
CA SER A 92 -6.16 -7.55 -13.30
C SER A 92 -5.39 -7.79 -11.98
N LEU A 93 -4.11 -7.40 -11.93
CA LEU A 93 -3.25 -7.56 -10.75
C LEU A 93 -3.36 -6.38 -9.77
N THR A 94 -4.15 -5.35 -10.08
CA THR A 94 -4.51 -4.27 -9.14
C THR A 94 -5.05 -4.83 -7.82
N ALA A 95 -5.85 -5.91 -7.89
CA ALA A 95 -6.37 -6.57 -6.70
C ALA A 95 -5.26 -7.28 -5.89
N LEU A 96 -4.25 -7.86 -6.54
CA LEU A 96 -3.11 -8.47 -5.85
C LEU A 96 -2.28 -7.41 -5.12
N ILE A 97 -2.00 -6.28 -5.76
CA ILE A 97 -1.31 -5.15 -5.12
C ILE A 97 -2.05 -4.71 -3.85
N GLY A 98 -3.38 -4.52 -3.97
CA GLY A 98 -4.21 -4.15 -2.82
C GLY A 98 -4.23 -5.22 -1.72
N LEU A 99 -4.23 -6.51 -2.06
CA LEU A 99 -4.15 -7.60 -1.10
C LEU A 99 -2.77 -7.68 -0.42
N SER A 100 -1.68 -7.43 -1.15
CA SER A 100 -0.33 -7.35 -0.58
C SER A 100 -0.20 -6.22 0.42
N ILE A 101 -0.70 -5.03 0.09
CA ILE A 101 -0.77 -3.87 1.01
C ILE A 101 -1.58 -4.26 2.25
N ARG A 102 -2.74 -4.89 2.07
CA ARG A 102 -3.61 -5.31 3.18
C ARG A 102 -2.89 -6.27 4.12
N LEU A 103 -2.34 -7.36 3.58
CA LEU A 103 -1.69 -8.39 4.37
C LEU A 103 -0.48 -7.83 5.12
N GLN A 104 0.32 -6.97 4.47
CA GLN A 104 1.46 -6.32 5.11
C GLN A 104 1.02 -5.47 6.30
N LEU A 105 0.00 -4.62 6.12
CA LEU A 105 -0.51 -3.78 7.20
C LEU A 105 -1.17 -4.60 8.31
N GLU A 106 -1.92 -5.66 7.99
CA GLU A 106 -2.51 -6.56 8.98
C GLU A 106 -1.45 -7.32 9.80
N ARG A 107 -0.26 -7.58 9.24
CA ARG A 107 0.89 -8.18 9.95
C ARG A 107 1.66 -7.18 10.80
N SER A 108 1.79 -5.94 10.34
CA SER A 108 2.59 -4.90 11.01
C SER A 108 1.82 -4.13 12.08
N LEU A 109 0.49 -4.06 11.99
CA LEU A 109 -0.35 -3.24 12.87
C LEU A 109 -1.12 -4.08 13.89
N PRO A 110 -1.57 -3.47 15.01
CA PRO A 110 -2.42 -4.17 15.98
C PRO A 110 -3.75 -4.62 15.36
N GLU A 111 -4.24 -5.81 15.74
CA GLU A 111 -5.45 -6.46 15.18
C GLU A 111 -6.74 -5.62 15.29
N TYR A 112 -6.81 -4.70 16.25
CA TYR A 112 -7.94 -3.80 16.42
C TYR A 112 -7.96 -2.62 15.42
N THR A 113 -6.94 -2.51 14.56
CA THR A 113 -6.84 -1.44 13.56
C THR A 113 -7.72 -1.75 12.36
N LYS A 114 -8.63 -0.83 12.04
CA LYS A 114 -9.42 -0.90 10.83
C LYS A 114 -8.59 -0.42 9.64
N ILE A 115 -8.42 -1.26 8.64
CA ILE A 115 -7.70 -0.95 7.39
C ILE A 115 -8.69 -0.94 6.22
N ASP A 116 -8.87 0.23 5.61
CA ASP A 116 -9.62 0.39 4.36
C ASP A 116 -8.64 0.73 3.22
N ILE A 117 -8.72 -0.01 2.12
CA ILE A 117 -7.83 0.16 0.97
C ILE A 117 -8.67 0.51 -0.25
N TYR A 118 -8.23 1.53 -0.98
CA TYR A 118 -8.91 2.02 -2.17
C TYR A 118 -7.92 2.25 -3.30
N VAL A 119 -8.39 2.03 -4.52
CA VAL A 119 -7.75 2.51 -5.73
C VAL A 119 -7.99 4.02 -5.83
N THR A 120 -6.95 4.78 -6.23
CA THR A 120 -7.06 6.22 -6.46
C THR A 120 -8.16 6.52 -7.47
N PRO A 121 -9.11 7.44 -7.18
CA PRO A 121 -10.24 7.71 -8.08
C PRO A 121 -9.80 8.11 -9.50
N GLY A 122 -10.39 7.48 -10.51
CA GLY A 122 -10.11 7.73 -11.93
C GLY A 122 -8.83 7.06 -12.46
N SER A 123 -8.15 6.23 -11.66
CA SER A 123 -6.91 5.55 -12.06
C SER A 123 -7.12 4.15 -12.64
N HIS A 124 -8.31 3.55 -12.48
CA HIS A 124 -8.61 2.19 -12.94
C HIS A 124 -10.05 2.07 -13.42
N GLU A 125 -10.29 1.38 -14.53
CA GLU A 125 -11.64 1.27 -15.12
C GLU A 125 -12.64 0.52 -14.23
N GLN A 126 -12.15 -0.46 -13.47
CA GLN A 126 -12.96 -1.28 -12.55
C GLN A 126 -12.73 -0.89 -11.08
N GLU A 127 -12.39 0.37 -10.81
CA GLU A 127 -12.08 0.86 -9.45
C GLU A 127 -13.13 0.45 -8.41
N GLU A 128 -14.42 0.58 -8.72
CA GLU A 128 -15.51 0.28 -7.78
C GLU A 128 -15.55 -1.20 -7.43
N GLN A 129 -15.35 -2.06 -8.43
CA GLN A 129 -15.34 -3.51 -8.25
C GLN A 129 -14.14 -3.96 -7.41
N VAL A 130 -12.96 -3.39 -7.68
CA VAL A 130 -11.73 -3.68 -6.92
C VAL A 130 -11.87 -3.17 -5.48
N ASN A 131 -12.34 -1.94 -5.29
CA ASN A 131 -12.58 -1.38 -3.96
C ASN A 131 -13.57 -2.21 -3.15
N LYS A 132 -14.63 -2.71 -3.78
CA LYS A 132 -15.58 -3.61 -3.13
C LYS A 132 -14.94 -4.95 -2.75
N GLN A 133 -14.07 -5.49 -3.60
CA GLN A 133 -13.33 -6.73 -3.30
C GLN A 133 -12.36 -6.56 -2.12
N LEU A 134 -11.57 -5.48 -2.13
CA LEU A 134 -10.54 -5.23 -1.12
C LEU A 134 -11.10 -4.87 0.25
N ASN A 135 -12.35 -4.42 0.35
CA ASN A 135 -13.00 -4.05 1.60
C ASN A 135 -14.05 -5.08 2.08
N ASP A 136 -14.20 -6.19 1.36
CA ASP A 136 -15.03 -7.33 1.78
C ASP A 136 -14.17 -8.32 2.59
N LYS A 137 -14.37 -8.33 3.91
CA LYS A 137 -13.55 -9.12 4.84
C LYS A 137 -13.64 -10.62 4.58
N GLU A 138 -14.81 -11.13 4.23
CA GLU A 138 -14.99 -12.56 3.97
C GLU A 138 -14.27 -12.97 2.69
N ARG A 139 -14.32 -12.12 1.66
CA ARG A 139 -13.63 -12.39 0.39
C ARG A 139 -12.12 -12.27 0.51
N VAL A 140 -11.62 -11.29 1.26
CA VAL A 140 -10.18 -11.17 1.55
C VAL A 140 -9.69 -12.38 2.32
N ALA A 141 -10.38 -12.77 3.39
CA ALA A 141 -9.99 -13.94 4.19
C ALA A 141 -9.92 -15.20 3.32
N ALA A 142 -10.94 -15.46 2.50
CA ALA A 142 -10.95 -16.59 1.57
C ALA A 142 -9.82 -16.53 0.52
N ALA A 143 -9.43 -15.32 0.08
CA ALA A 143 -8.30 -15.15 -0.83
C ALA A 143 -6.95 -15.48 -0.17
N LEU A 144 -6.78 -15.11 1.11
CA LEU A 144 -5.55 -15.38 1.88
C LEU A 144 -5.43 -16.85 2.34
N GLU A 145 -6.53 -17.60 2.42
CA GLU A 145 -6.50 -19.05 2.65
C GLU A 145 -6.07 -19.85 1.41
N ASN A 146 -6.12 -19.24 0.21
CA ASN A 146 -5.66 -19.88 -1.01
C ASN A 146 -4.13 -19.84 -1.08
N GLY A 147 -3.49 -20.98 -0.81
CA GLY A 147 -2.04 -21.10 -0.78
C GLY A 147 -1.32 -20.60 -2.04
N ASN A 148 -1.91 -20.73 -3.23
CA ASN A 148 -1.30 -20.21 -4.45
C ASN A 148 -1.26 -18.68 -4.47
N LEU A 149 -2.35 -18.04 -4.06
CA LEU A 149 -2.43 -16.58 -3.99
C LEU A 149 -1.54 -16.06 -2.86
N LEU A 150 -1.59 -16.72 -1.70
CA LEU A 150 -0.77 -16.35 -0.55
C LEU A 150 0.72 -16.39 -0.89
N ASN A 151 1.20 -17.44 -1.57
CA ASN A 151 2.60 -17.54 -1.98
C ASN A 151 3.04 -16.38 -2.89
N VAL A 152 2.18 -15.95 -3.83
CA VAL A 152 2.48 -14.80 -4.69
C VAL A 152 2.53 -13.51 -3.88
N ILE A 153 1.57 -13.32 -2.98
CA ILE A 153 1.52 -12.14 -2.10
C ILE A 153 2.75 -12.10 -1.19
N GLU A 154 3.12 -13.22 -0.57
CA GLU A 154 4.30 -13.32 0.29
C GLU A 154 5.60 -13.07 -0.47
N SER A 155 5.71 -13.54 -1.71
CA SER A 155 6.83 -13.19 -2.59
C SER A 155 6.89 -11.70 -2.88
N CYS A 156 5.75 -11.02 -3.01
CA CYS A 156 5.72 -9.57 -3.21
C CYS A 156 6.16 -8.81 -1.96
N ILE A 157 5.83 -9.31 -0.77
CA ILE A 157 6.15 -8.65 0.51
C ILE A 157 7.63 -8.83 0.86
N ASN A 158 8.16 -10.05 0.75
CA ASN A 158 9.47 -10.41 1.30
C ASN A 158 10.65 -10.19 0.34
N GLU A 159 10.43 -9.75 -0.91
CA GLU A 159 11.49 -9.67 -1.93
C GLU A 159 12.72 -8.86 -1.47
N PHE A 160 12.50 -7.80 -0.69
CA PHE A 160 13.56 -6.84 -0.31
C PHE A 160 13.96 -6.93 1.17
N ASP A 161 13.67 -8.05 1.84
CA ASP A 161 13.97 -8.28 3.26
C ASP A 161 15.38 -8.88 3.51
N GLU A 162 16.33 -8.69 2.58
CA GLU A 162 17.75 -9.08 2.74
C GLU A 162 18.64 -8.02 3.42
#